data_AF-A0A519GNB3-F1
#
_entry.id   AF-A0A519GNB3-F1
#
_cell.length_a   1.000
_cell.length_b   1.000
_cell.length_c   1.000
_cell.angle_alpha   90.00
_cell.angle_beta   90.00
_cell.angle_gamma   90.00
#
_symmetry.space_group_name_H-M   'P 1'
#
loop_
_entity.id
_entity.type
_entity.pdbx_description
1 polymer ?
#
loop_
_entity_poly.entity_id
_entity_poly.type
_entity_poly.pdbx_seq_one_letter_code
_entity_poly.pdbx_strand_id
1 'polypeptide(L)'
;MSTDLFTSEAEDGPLESGLHAVAPFDVDPPYEPELDDLDTGEFDDRFLDRELSWLRFNQRVLELAEDPATPLLERARFLAIFTSNLDEFFMVRVAGLKRRIAAGVAVKSASGLMPKEVLRQIWTEAAVLMQRHARVFREQLIPDLAEEGITLVRWEDLER
;
A
#
# COMPACT_ATOMS: atom_id res chain seq x y z
N MET A 1 7.30 -31.65 57.90
CA MET A 1 8.67 -31.59 58.46
C MET A 1 9.46 -30.71 57.52
N SER A 2 10.20 -29.66 57.89
CA SER A 2 10.42 -28.88 59.11
C SER A 2 11.25 -27.69 58.63
N THR A 3 10.97 -26.46 59.06
CA THR A 3 11.98 -25.45 59.46
C THR A 3 11.32 -24.14 59.93
N ASP A 4 11.11 -24.10 61.24
CA ASP A 4 11.53 -23.07 62.21
C ASP A 4 11.37 -21.57 61.91
N LEU A 5 10.57 -20.94 62.78
CA LEU A 5 10.62 -19.52 63.15
C LEU A 5 11.90 -19.21 63.96
N PHE A 6 12.50 -18.05 63.73
CA PHE A 6 13.16 -17.27 64.78
C PHE A 6 12.95 -15.77 64.52
N THR A 7 12.27 -15.11 65.46
CA THR A 7 12.11 -13.67 65.60
C THR A 7 13.38 -13.01 66.14
N SER A 8 13.71 -11.81 65.69
CA SER A 8 14.59 -10.88 66.41
C SER A 8 14.20 -9.45 66.04
N GLU A 9 13.64 -8.73 67.02
CA GLU A 9 13.51 -7.27 67.00
C GLU A 9 14.91 -6.64 66.99
N ALA A 10 15.07 -5.56 66.24
CA ALA A 10 16.28 -4.75 66.26
C ALA A 10 15.90 -3.29 66.54
N GLU A 11 16.45 -2.77 67.63
CA GLU A 11 16.29 -1.41 68.12
C GLU A 11 16.90 -0.35 67.18
N ASP A 12 16.26 0.82 67.17
CA ASP A 12 16.59 2.03 66.43
C ASP A 12 17.99 2.59 66.79
N GLY A 13 18.75 2.96 65.76
CA GLY A 13 19.99 3.73 65.84
C GLY A 13 19.87 5.07 65.10
N PRO A 14 20.58 6.13 65.51
CA PRO A 14 20.16 7.51 65.26
C PRO A 14 20.46 8.03 63.85
N LEU A 15 19.52 8.87 63.39
CA LEU A 15 19.44 9.52 62.09
C LEU A 15 20.50 10.61 61.91
N GLU A 16 21.34 10.50 60.86
CA GLU A 16 21.97 11.64 60.19
C GLU A 16 21.78 11.46 58.67
N SER A 17 20.83 12.18 58.07
CA SER A 17 20.98 13.50 57.41
C SER A 17 21.78 13.43 56.11
N GLY A 18 21.12 13.70 54.97
CA GLY A 18 21.85 14.19 53.79
C GLY A 18 21.44 13.73 52.38
N LEU A 19 20.36 12.99 52.16
CA LEU A 19 19.85 12.75 50.81
C LEU A 19 18.42 13.29 50.70
N HIS A 20 18.28 14.45 50.05
CA HIS A 20 16.99 14.85 49.52
C HIS A 20 16.55 13.78 48.54
N ALA A 21 15.58 12.96 48.96
CA ALA A 21 14.84 12.10 48.05
C ALA A 21 14.19 13.03 47.02
N VAL A 22 14.72 13.02 45.80
CA VAL A 22 13.96 13.51 44.65
C VAL A 22 12.69 12.67 44.64
N ALA A 23 11.54 13.33 44.79
CA ALA A 23 10.25 12.65 44.74
C ALA A 23 10.22 11.72 43.52
N PRO A 24 9.66 10.50 43.63
CA PRO A 24 9.46 9.65 42.46
C PRO A 24 8.83 10.53 41.39
N PHE A 25 9.42 10.55 40.19
CA PHE A 25 8.88 11.33 39.08
C PHE A 25 7.37 11.12 39.05
N ASP A 26 6.63 12.23 39.09
CA ASP A 26 5.18 12.24 38.98
C ASP A 26 4.86 11.88 37.53
N VAL A 27 4.91 10.58 37.25
CA VAL A 27 4.63 10.02 35.93
C VAL A 27 3.12 9.87 35.88
N ASP A 28 2.49 10.69 35.05
CA ASP A 28 1.09 10.52 34.73
C ASP A 28 0.83 9.05 34.34
N PRO A 29 -0.29 8.46 34.79
CA PRO A 29 -0.64 7.09 34.44
C PRO A 29 -0.64 6.93 32.91
N PRO A 30 -0.30 5.73 32.39
CA PRO A 30 -0.37 5.47 30.97
C PRO A 30 -1.76 5.84 30.47
N TYR A 31 -1.83 6.62 29.40
CA TYR A 31 -3.08 7.01 28.78
C TYR A 31 -3.91 5.76 28.46
N GLU A 32 -5.02 5.59 29.17
CA GLU A 32 -6.05 4.61 28.86
C GLU A 32 -7.14 5.34 28.09
N PRO A 33 -7.31 5.10 26.77
CA PRO A 33 -8.37 5.73 26.02
C PRO A 33 -9.72 5.27 26.59
N GLU A 34 -10.56 6.21 26.99
CA GLU A 34 -11.97 5.97 27.30
C GLU A 34 -12.67 5.54 25.99
N LEU A 35 -12.82 4.23 25.81
CA LEU A 35 -13.37 3.64 24.58
C LEU A 35 -14.85 3.98 24.35
N ASP A 36 -15.55 4.46 25.38
CA ASP A 36 -16.98 4.80 25.35
C ASP A 36 -17.28 6.07 24.54
N ASP A 37 -16.30 6.96 24.36
CA ASP A 37 -16.41 8.20 23.57
C ASP A 37 -15.92 8.04 22.12
N LEU A 38 -15.44 6.85 21.76
CA LEU A 38 -15.18 6.53 20.35
C LEU A 38 -16.54 6.30 19.69
N ASP A 39 -17.07 7.36 19.07
CA ASP A 39 -18.10 7.23 18.04
C ASP A 39 -17.53 6.34 16.93
N THR A 40 -17.75 5.04 17.08
CA THR A 40 -17.46 4.01 16.08
C THR A 40 -18.57 3.95 15.06
N GLY A 41 -19.38 5.02 14.96
CA GLY A 41 -20.48 5.20 14.01
C GLY A 41 -20.17 4.51 12.70
N GLU A 42 -21.19 3.86 12.11
CA GLU A 42 -21.05 3.10 10.87
C GLU A 42 -20.54 4.00 9.73
N PHE A 43 -19.23 4.22 9.73
CA PHE A 43 -18.53 4.93 8.69
C PHE A 43 -18.39 3.93 7.55
N ASP A 44 -19.43 3.86 6.74
CA ASP A 44 -19.35 3.29 5.41
C ASP A 44 -18.21 4.00 4.65
N ASP A 45 -17.43 3.24 3.88
CA ASP A 45 -16.28 3.72 3.08
C ASP A 45 -15.01 4.20 3.83
N ARG A 46 -14.76 3.76 5.07
CA ARG A 46 -13.47 4.03 5.75
C ARG A 46 -12.24 3.47 5.05
N PHE A 47 -12.39 2.38 4.31
CA PHE A 47 -11.27 1.65 3.72
C PHE A 47 -11.42 1.55 2.21
N LEU A 48 -10.31 1.80 1.51
CA LEU A 48 -10.22 1.53 0.08
C LEU A 48 -9.90 0.06 -0.17
N ASP A 49 -10.41 -0.46 -1.28
CA ASP A 49 -10.06 -1.81 -1.71
C ASP A 49 -8.57 -1.88 -2.10
N ARG A 50 -7.87 -2.91 -1.63
CA ARG A 50 -6.43 -3.05 -1.80
C ARG A 50 -6.03 -3.29 -3.26
N GLU A 51 -6.87 -3.98 -4.03
CA GLU A 51 -6.62 -4.29 -5.43
C GLU A 51 -6.86 -3.04 -6.29
N LEU A 52 -7.95 -2.32 -6.03
CA LEU A 52 -8.24 -1.06 -6.74
C LEU A 52 -7.24 0.04 -6.39
N SER A 53 -6.81 0.14 -5.14
CA SER A 53 -5.76 1.08 -4.73
C SER A 53 -4.44 0.83 -5.45
N TRP A 54 -4.12 -0.44 -5.75
CA TRP A 54 -2.94 -0.78 -6.53
C TRP A 54 -3.06 -0.35 -7.99
N LEU A 55 -4.24 -0.50 -8.61
CA LEU A 55 -4.47 0.03 -9.96
C LEU A 55 -4.33 1.56 -10.00
N ARG A 56 -4.82 2.26 -8.97
CA ARG A 56 -4.63 3.72 -8.84
C ARG A 56 -3.16 4.10 -8.69
N PHE A 57 -2.36 3.30 -7.98
CA PHE A 57 -0.91 3.47 -7.96
C PHE A 57 -0.30 3.30 -9.35
N ASN A 58 -0.64 2.23 -10.07
CA ASN A 58 -0.11 2.00 -11.41
C ASN A 58 -0.58 3.07 -12.42
N GLN A 59 -1.77 3.64 -12.22
CA GLN A 59 -2.22 4.82 -12.95
C GLN A 59 -1.26 6.00 -12.76
N ARG A 60 -0.72 6.25 -11.55
CA ARG A 60 0.26 7.32 -11.33
C ARG A 60 1.57 7.08 -12.08
N VAL A 61 1.97 5.82 -12.25
CA VAL A 61 3.10 5.48 -13.11
C VAL A 61 2.81 5.82 -14.57
N LEU A 62 1.60 5.54 -15.06
CA LEU A 62 1.20 5.92 -16.42
C LEU A 62 1.15 7.43 -16.61
N GLU A 63 0.70 8.18 -15.61
CA GLU A 63 0.66 9.64 -15.67
C GLU A 63 2.05 10.27 -15.83
N LEU A 64 3.11 9.65 -15.30
CA LEU A 64 4.49 10.07 -15.55
C LEU A 64 4.93 9.87 -17.01
N ALA A 65 4.39 8.85 -17.69
CA ALA A 65 4.61 8.66 -19.13
C ALA A 65 3.78 9.63 -19.99
N GLU A 66 2.62 10.06 -19.49
CA GLU A 66 1.73 11.02 -20.14
C GLU A 66 2.23 12.47 -20.03
N ASP A 67 3.06 12.78 -19.04
CA ASP A 67 3.54 14.14 -18.78
C ASP A 67 4.62 14.59 -19.78
N PRO A 68 4.36 15.63 -20.61
CA PRO A 68 5.35 16.18 -21.54
C PRO A 68 6.57 16.82 -20.85
N ALA A 69 6.47 17.17 -19.56
CA ALA A 69 7.61 17.67 -18.79
C ALA A 69 8.61 16.56 -18.42
N THR A 70 8.20 15.29 -18.51
CA THR A 70 9.09 14.15 -18.29
C THR A 70 9.96 13.92 -19.54
N PRO A 71 11.29 13.77 -19.41
CA PRO A 71 12.18 13.47 -20.53
C PRO A 71 11.70 12.30 -21.39
N LEU A 72 11.87 12.39 -22.71
CA LEU A 72 11.28 11.46 -23.67
C LEU A 72 11.62 9.98 -23.39
N LEU A 73 12.88 9.67 -23.12
CA LEU A 73 13.30 8.31 -22.80
C LEU A 73 12.82 7.83 -21.43
N GLU A 74 12.59 8.76 -20.49
CA GLU A 74 11.97 8.43 -19.20
C GLU A 74 10.50 8.10 -19.36
N ARG A 75 9.77 8.82 -20.23
CA ARG A 75 8.38 8.47 -20.61
C ARG A 75 8.31 7.07 -21.21
N ALA A 76 9.21 6.72 -22.12
CA ALA A 76 9.32 5.37 -22.67
C ALA A 76 9.54 4.31 -21.56
N ARG A 77 10.45 4.60 -20.61
CA ARG A 77 10.70 3.73 -19.45
C ARG A 77 9.44 3.58 -18.58
N PHE A 78 8.72 4.65 -18.28
CA PHE A 78 7.49 4.58 -17.48
C PHE A 78 6.38 3.77 -18.17
N LEU A 79 6.23 3.85 -19.50
CA LEU A 79 5.31 2.97 -20.23
C LEU A 79 5.67 1.48 -20.07
N ALA A 80 6.96 1.14 -20.09
CA ALA A 80 7.43 -0.23 -19.89
C ALA A 80 7.27 -0.72 -18.43
N ILE A 81 7.52 0.17 -17.46
CA ILE A 81 7.28 -0.12 -16.03
C ILE A 81 5.79 -0.36 -15.80
N PHE A 82 4.91 0.49 -16.33
CA PHE A 82 3.47 0.37 -16.20
C PHE A 82 2.96 -1.01 -16.66
N THR A 83 3.40 -1.49 -17.83
CA THR A 83 2.97 -2.79 -18.36
C THR A 83 3.54 -3.95 -17.55
N SER A 84 4.82 -3.88 -17.16
CA SER A 84 5.46 -4.92 -16.36
C SER A 84 4.77 -5.09 -15.00
N ASN A 85 4.46 -3.97 -14.34
CA ASN A 85 3.69 -3.97 -13.09
C ASN A 85 2.30 -4.57 -13.29
N LEU A 86 1.61 -4.20 -14.38
CA LEU A 86 0.27 -4.68 -14.66
C LEU A 86 0.25 -6.20 -14.87
N ASP A 87 1.23 -6.74 -15.60
CA ASP A 87 1.40 -8.18 -15.80
C ASP A 87 1.59 -8.90 -14.47
N GLU A 88 2.49 -8.41 -13.59
CA GLU A 88 2.69 -8.97 -12.25
C GLU A 88 1.39 -8.94 -11.43
N PHE A 89 0.65 -7.85 -11.47
CA PHE A 89 -0.63 -7.72 -10.79
C PHE A 89 -1.64 -8.76 -11.24
N PHE A 90 -1.75 -9.01 -12.55
CA PHE A 90 -2.66 -10.04 -13.07
C PHE A 90 -2.19 -11.45 -12.71
N MET A 91 -0.89 -11.73 -12.85
CA MET A 91 -0.30 -13.04 -12.56
C MET A 91 -0.42 -13.42 -11.08
N VAL A 92 -0.21 -12.48 -10.17
CA VAL A 92 -0.16 -12.75 -8.73
C VAL A 92 -1.49 -12.41 -8.06
N ARG A 93 -1.93 -11.14 -8.13
CA ARG A 93 -3.05 -10.64 -7.32
C ARG A 93 -4.40 -11.07 -7.87
N VAL A 94 -4.63 -10.90 -9.17
CA VAL A 94 -5.90 -11.32 -9.79
C VAL A 94 -6.06 -12.84 -9.75
N ALA A 95 -4.96 -13.60 -9.95
CA ALA A 95 -4.99 -15.05 -9.78
C ALA A 95 -5.36 -15.46 -8.34
N GLY A 96 -4.82 -14.79 -7.32
CA GLY A 96 -5.20 -15.00 -5.92
C GLY A 96 -6.68 -14.70 -5.65
N LEU A 97 -7.18 -13.59 -6.19
CA LEU A 97 -8.60 -13.21 -6.08
C LEU A 97 -9.52 -14.25 -6.75
N LYS A 98 -9.17 -14.72 -7.95
CA LYS A 98 -9.91 -15.77 -8.66
C LYS A 98 -9.94 -17.10 -7.89
N ARG A 99 -8.83 -17.49 -7.25
CA ARG A 99 -8.79 -18.69 -6.39
C ARG A 99 -9.75 -18.57 -5.21
N ARG A 100 -9.80 -17.41 -4.53
CA ARG A 100 -10.75 -17.16 -3.44
C ARG A 100 -12.21 -17.25 -3.91
N ILE A 101 -12.50 -16.69 -5.08
CA ILE A 101 -13.83 -16.77 -5.70
C ILE A 101 -14.21 -18.23 -5.99
N ALA A 102 -13.30 -19.00 -6.59
CA ALA A 102 -13.52 -20.41 -6.94
C ALA A 102 -13.72 -21.31 -5.71
N ALA A 103 -13.03 -21.01 -4.60
CA ALA A 103 -13.21 -21.69 -3.32
C ALA A 103 -14.52 -21.32 -2.60
N GLY A 104 -15.34 -20.43 -3.16
CA GLY A 104 -16.59 -20.00 -2.54
C GLY A 104 -16.42 -19.08 -1.33
N VAL A 105 -15.23 -18.48 -1.15
CA VAL A 105 -14.97 -17.57 -0.03
C VAL A 105 -15.67 -16.23 -0.30
N ALA A 106 -16.90 -16.11 0.19
CA ALA A 106 -17.77 -14.95 0.04
C ALA A 106 -17.55 -13.87 1.12
N VAL A 107 -16.30 -13.71 1.58
CA VAL A 107 -15.95 -12.72 2.60
C VAL A 107 -15.68 -11.38 1.92
N LYS A 108 -16.47 -10.36 2.29
CA LYS A 108 -16.27 -8.96 1.87
C LYS A 108 -14.87 -8.48 2.27
N SER A 109 -14.24 -7.67 1.44
CA SER A 109 -13.01 -6.97 1.84
C SER A 109 -13.32 -5.92 2.92
N ALA A 110 -12.26 -5.34 3.51
CA ALA A 110 -12.40 -4.24 4.47
C ALA A 110 -13.13 -3.02 3.88
N SER A 111 -13.12 -2.87 2.55
CA SER A 111 -13.87 -1.86 1.81
C SER A 111 -15.34 -2.23 1.55
N GLY A 112 -15.84 -3.34 2.07
CA GLY A 112 -17.23 -3.78 1.92
C GLY A 112 -17.58 -4.45 0.59
N LEU A 113 -16.63 -4.54 -0.35
CA LEU A 113 -16.85 -5.13 -1.68
C LEU A 113 -16.76 -6.66 -1.68
N MET A 114 -17.61 -7.29 -2.48
CA MET A 114 -17.51 -8.72 -2.77
C MET A 114 -16.37 -9.00 -3.74
N PRO A 115 -15.66 -10.15 -3.63
CA PRO A 115 -14.57 -10.50 -4.53
C PRO A 115 -14.92 -10.42 -6.04
N LYS A 116 -16.16 -10.77 -6.42
CA LYS A 116 -16.63 -10.66 -7.82
C LYS A 116 -16.80 -9.21 -8.27
N GLU A 117 -17.23 -8.32 -7.38
CA GLU A 117 -17.37 -6.89 -7.66
C GLU A 117 -16.00 -6.25 -7.84
N VAL A 118 -15.04 -6.58 -6.97
CA VAL A 118 -13.64 -6.15 -7.11
C VAL A 118 -13.08 -6.62 -8.45
N LEU A 119 -13.26 -7.89 -8.80
CA LEU A 119 -12.77 -8.43 -10.08
C LEU A 119 -13.39 -7.69 -11.28
N ARG A 120 -14.69 -7.39 -11.25
CA ARG A 120 -15.36 -6.62 -12.31
C ARG A 120 -14.77 -5.21 -12.42
N GLN A 121 -14.56 -4.52 -11.30
CA GLN A 121 -13.97 -3.18 -11.29
C GLN A 121 -12.52 -3.17 -11.80
N ILE A 122 -11.71 -4.18 -11.43
CA ILE A 122 -10.36 -4.37 -11.97
C ILE A 122 -10.37 -4.43 -13.49
N TRP A 123 -11.28 -5.20 -14.09
CA TRP A 123 -11.37 -5.32 -15.55
C TRP A 123 -11.72 -3.99 -16.21
N THR A 124 -12.70 -3.25 -15.66
CA THR A 124 -13.10 -1.94 -16.18
C THR A 124 -11.93 -0.95 -16.13
N GLU A 125 -11.30 -0.81 -14.96
CA GLU A 125 -10.19 0.13 -14.74
C GLU A 125 -8.96 -0.22 -15.60
N ALA A 126 -8.56 -1.50 -15.64
CA ALA A 126 -7.41 -1.94 -16.43
C ALA A 126 -7.61 -1.71 -17.94
N ALA A 127 -8.84 -1.90 -18.46
CA ALA A 127 -9.14 -1.63 -19.86
C ALA A 127 -8.97 -0.13 -20.19
N VAL A 128 -9.44 0.77 -19.32
CA VAL A 128 -9.27 2.22 -19.49
C VAL A 128 -7.79 2.60 -19.46
N LEU A 129 -7.02 2.08 -18.50
CA LEU A 129 -5.59 2.37 -18.40
C LEU A 129 -4.81 1.83 -19.61
N MET A 130 -5.17 0.65 -20.12
CA MET A 130 -4.52 0.11 -21.33
C MET A 130 -4.83 0.93 -22.58
N GLN A 131 -6.04 1.45 -22.72
CA GLN A 131 -6.37 2.35 -23.83
C GLN A 131 -5.55 3.64 -23.77
N ARG A 132 -5.41 4.22 -22.58
CA ARG A 132 -4.53 5.39 -22.35
C ARG A 132 -3.09 5.09 -22.71
N HIS A 133 -2.53 3.99 -22.21
CA HIS A 133 -1.17 3.53 -22.54
C HIS A 133 -0.96 3.39 -24.05
N ALA A 134 -1.86 2.67 -24.74
CA ALA A 134 -1.76 2.44 -26.17
C ALA A 134 -1.86 3.74 -26.99
N ARG A 135 -2.60 4.73 -26.49
CA ARG A 135 -2.70 6.07 -27.09
C ARG A 135 -1.39 6.83 -26.93
N VAL A 136 -0.86 6.93 -25.71
CA VAL A 136 0.43 7.61 -25.45
C VAL A 136 1.54 6.99 -26.27
N PHE A 137 1.62 5.67 -26.32
CA PHE A 137 2.64 4.95 -27.08
C PHE A 137 2.58 5.27 -28.58
N ARG A 138 1.39 5.21 -29.19
CA ARG A 138 1.21 5.35 -30.64
C ARG A 138 1.15 6.78 -31.14
N GLU A 139 0.48 7.64 -30.40
CA GLU A 139 0.13 9.00 -30.85
C GLU A 139 1.09 10.06 -30.32
N GLN A 140 1.95 9.72 -29.34
CA GLN A 140 2.90 10.67 -28.76
C GLN A 140 4.32 10.10 -28.78
N LEU A 141 4.58 9.00 -28.08
CA LEU A 141 5.94 8.51 -27.87
C LEU A 141 6.64 8.11 -29.19
N ILE A 142 5.98 7.33 -30.05
CA ILE A 142 6.57 6.91 -31.33
C ILE A 142 6.89 8.12 -32.22
N PRO A 143 5.95 9.07 -32.46
CA PRO A 143 6.25 10.31 -33.17
C PRO A 143 7.42 11.11 -32.55
N ASP A 144 7.38 11.38 -31.25
CA ASP A 144 8.39 12.17 -30.56
C ASP A 144 9.80 11.53 -30.68
N LEU A 145 9.88 10.19 -30.59
CA LEU A 145 11.13 9.46 -30.79
C LEU A 145 11.65 9.59 -32.22
N ALA A 146 10.76 9.54 -33.21
CA ALA A 146 11.13 9.68 -34.62
C ALA A 146 11.69 11.07 -34.93
N GLU A 147 11.18 12.13 -34.31
CA GLU A 147 11.71 13.49 -34.42
C GLU A 147 13.16 13.61 -33.91
N GLU A 148 13.50 12.83 -32.87
CA GLU A 148 14.86 12.70 -32.33
C GLU A 148 15.72 11.66 -33.08
N GLY A 149 15.24 11.15 -34.22
CA GLY A 149 15.96 10.17 -35.05
C GLY A 149 15.93 8.74 -34.52
N ILE A 150 15.08 8.43 -33.53
CA ILE A 150 14.89 7.10 -32.96
C ILE A 150 13.61 6.49 -33.53
N THR A 151 13.75 5.56 -34.49
CA THR A 151 12.58 4.94 -35.14
C THR A 151 12.39 3.49 -34.68
N LEU A 152 11.16 3.14 -34.30
CA LEU A 152 10.77 1.74 -34.08
C LEU A 152 10.25 1.15 -35.39
N VAL A 153 11.06 0.29 -36.01
CA VAL A 153 10.73 -0.38 -37.28
C VAL A 153 10.29 -1.82 -37.05
N ARG A 154 9.41 -2.32 -37.92
CA ARG A 154 9.05 -3.73 -37.99
C ARG A 154 9.96 -4.46 -38.97
N TRP A 155 9.90 -5.79 -38.92
CA TRP A 155 10.67 -6.65 -39.84
C TRP A 155 10.42 -6.30 -41.31
N GLU A 156 9.20 -5.94 -41.66
CA GLU A 156 8.78 -5.55 -43.01
C GLU A 156 9.38 -4.21 -43.48
N ASP A 157 9.86 -3.38 -42.57
CA ASP A 157 10.46 -2.07 -42.85
C ASP A 157 11.99 -2.14 -43.03
N LEU A 158 12.59 -3.31 -42.87
CA LEU A 158 14.03 -3.50 -43.01
C LEU A 158 14.43 -3.67 -44.48
N GLU A 159 15.35 -2.82 -44.95
CA GLU A 159 16.02 -3.02 -46.25
C GLU A 159 17.03 -4.17 -46.16
N ARG A 160 17.21 -4.90 -47.27
CA ARG A 160 18.00 -6.13 -47.34
C ARG A 160 19.50 -5.89 -47.49
#